data_AF-A0A7C4CS48-F1
#
_entry.id   AF-A0A7C4CS48-F1
#
_cell.length_a   1.000
_cell.length_b   1.000
_cell.length_c   1.000
_cell.angle_alpha   90.00
_cell.angle_beta   90.00
_cell.angle_gamma   90.00
#
_symmetry.space_group_name_H-M   'P 1'
#
loop_
_entity.id
_entity.type
_entity.pdbx_description
1 polymer ?
#
loop_
_entity_poly.entity_id
_entity_poly.type
_entity_poly.pdbx_seq_one_letter_code
_entity_poly.pdbx_strand_id
1 'polypeptide(L)'
;MAVLTDPLASLLVVISVSGAAAMILRRAGLSSITGYILGGLVGSIMGVSQDVGVVIASLGLVILGFEVGAEIGGKGSMGAIKQALAVESISMFLIYLLTGLISAFLGLSRLEHLVLFLIAINAAGLFKQDLLDNKPC
;
A
#
# COMPACT_ATOMS: atom_id res chain seq x y z
N MET A 1 7.61 -23.25 -21.81
CA MET A 1 6.33 -22.55 -21.53
C MET A 1 5.46 -23.22 -20.46
N ALA A 2 5.71 -24.47 -20.04
CA ALA A 2 4.92 -25.15 -19.00
C ALA A 2 5.23 -24.73 -17.54
N VAL A 3 6.34 -24.03 -17.27
CA VAL A 3 6.76 -23.70 -15.89
C VAL A 3 5.97 -22.53 -15.28
N LEU A 4 5.32 -21.70 -16.09
CA LEU A 4 4.54 -20.53 -15.63
C LEU A 4 3.05 -20.81 -15.45
N THR A 5 2.56 -22.00 -15.80
CA THR A 5 1.19 -22.41 -15.49
C THR A 5 1.05 -22.97 -14.08
N ASP A 6 2.15 -23.40 -13.47
CA ASP A 6 2.15 -23.89 -12.10
C ASP A 6 2.11 -22.71 -11.11
N PRO A 7 1.08 -22.61 -10.25
CA PRO A 7 0.87 -21.45 -9.39
C PRO A 7 1.98 -21.27 -8.34
N LEU A 8 2.57 -22.37 -7.86
CA LEU A 8 3.69 -22.34 -6.91
C LEU A 8 4.98 -21.82 -7.55
N ALA A 9 5.27 -22.23 -8.79
CA ALA A 9 6.44 -21.74 -9.52
C ALA A 9 6.29 -20.25 -9.84
N SER A 10 5.11 -19.83 -10.27
CA SER A 10 4.77 -18.42 -10.48
C SER A 10 4.95 -17.58 -9.21
N LEU A 11 4.47 -18.08 -8.06
CA LEU A 11 4.60 -17.39 -6.77
C LEU A 11 6.08 -17.27 -6.35
N LEU A 12 6.86 -18.34 -6.52
CA LEU A 12 8.29 -18.33 -6.22
C LEU A 12 9.05 -17.32 -7.09
N VAL A 13 8.71 -17.24 -8.38
CA VAL A 13 9.29 -16.25 -9.31
C VAL A 13 8.95 -14.83 -8.87
N VAL A 14 7.68 -14.54 -8.56
CA VAL A 14 7.26 -13.20 -8.11
C VAL A 14 7.98 -12.78 -6.84
N ILE A 15 8.03 -13.65 -5.83
CA ILE A 15 8.71 -13.34 -4.56
C ILE A 15 10.21 -13.15 -4.79
N SER A 16 10.84 -14.00 -5.60
CA SER A 16 12.28 -13.93 -5.85
C SER A 16 12.68 -12.67 -6.62
N VAL A 17 11.95 -12.34 -7.69
CA VAL A 17 12.22 -11.15 -8.51
C VAL A 17 11.94 -9.87 -7.71
N SER A 18 10.80 -9.83 -7.00
CA SER A 18 10.44 -8.68 -6.15
C SER A 18 11.39 -8.49 -4.98
N GLY A 19 11.82 -9.59 -4.33
CA GLY A 19 12.80 -9.56 -3.26
C GLY A 19 14.19 -9.12 -3.74
N ALA A 20 14.63 -9.61 -4.90
CA ALA A 20 15.89 -9.20 -5.51
C ALA A 20 15.88 -7.70 -5.87
N ALA A 21 14.82 -7.23 -6.53
CA ALA A 21 14.66 -5.82 -6.88
C ALA A 21 14.66 -4.93 -5.63
N ALA A 22 13.86 -5.28 -4.61
CA ALA A 22 13.81 -4.55 -3.35
C ALA A 22 15.18 -4.50 -2.65
N MET A 23 15.93 -5.60 -2.62
CA MET A 23 17.28 -5.62 -2.05
C MET A 23 18.25 -4.71 -2.81
N ILE A 24 18.21 -4.71 -4.14
CA ILE A 24 19.07 -3.86 -4.98
C ILE A 24 18.76 -2.38 -4.71
N LEU A 25 17.47 -2.01 -4.72
CA LEU A 25 17.02 -0.64 -4.45
C LEU A 25 17.38 -0.20 -3.03
N ARG A 26 17.21 -1.08 -2.03
CA ARG A 26 17.60 -0.80 -0.64
C ARG A 26 19.10 -0.53 -0.53
N ARG A 27 19.94 -1.29 -1.25
CA ARG A 27 21.40 -1.05 -1.29
C ARG A 27 21.77 0.27 -1.98
N ALA A 28 20.93 0.74 -2.90
CA ALA A 28 21.08 2.05 -3.54
C ALA A 28 20.51 3.21 -2.71
N GLY A 29 20.01 2.96 -1.48
CA GLY A 29 19.40 3.98 -0.62
C GLY A 29 17.97 4.36 -1.04
N LEU A 30 17.34 3.58 -1.91
CA LEU A 30 15.97 3.79 -2.39
C LEU A 30 14.96 2.92 -1.62
N SER A 31 13.69 3.33 -1.66
CA SER A 31 12.61 2.61 -0.98
C SER A 31 12.48 1.17 -1.51
N SER A 32 12.44 0.21 -0.58
CA SER A 32 12.20 -1.20 -0.91
C SER A 32 10.80 -1.42 -1.52
N ILE A 33 9.83 -0.56 -1.19
CA ILE A 33 8.46 -0.61 -1.76
C ILE A 33 8.51 -0.44 -3.27
N THR A 34 9.30 0.51 -3.76
CA THR A 34 9.49 0.73 -5.21
C THR A 34 10.05 -0.53 -5.87
N GLY A 35 10.94 -1.26 -5.19
CA GLY A 35 11.48 -2.53 -5.70
C GLY A 35 10.46 -3.65 -5.75
N TYR A 36 9.58 -3.76 -4.77
CA TYR A 36 8.47 -4.73 -4.82
C TYR A 36 7.50 -4.43 -5.97
N ILE A 37 7.18 -3.15 -6.22
CA ILE A 37 6.32 -2.73 -7.34
C ILE A 37 6.97 -3.09 -8.69
N LEU A 38 8.26 -2.77 -8.86
CA LEU A 38 9.00 -3.10 -10.08
C LEU A 38 9.09 -4.61 -10.30
N GLY A 39 9.32 -5.39 -9.24
CA GLY A 39 9.36 -6.85 -9.34
C GLY A 39 8.00 -7.46 -9.72
N GLY A 40 6.90 -6.92 -9.19
CA GLY A 40 5.55 -7.32 -9.61
C GLY A 40 5.27 -7.00 -11.08
N LEU A 41 5.72 -5.84 -11.56
CA LEU A 41 5.59 -5.45 -12.98
C LEU A 41 6.38 -6.40 -13.90
N VAL A 42 7.60 -6.74 -13.53
CA VAL A 42 8.42 -7.73 -14.24
C VAL A 42 7.75 -9.11 -14.22
N GLY A 43 7.24 -9.55 -13.06
CA GLY A 43 6.51 -10.81 -12.93
C GLY A 43 5.28 -10.90 -13.84
N SER A 44 4.54 -9.80 -13.99
CA SER A 44 3.41 -9.72 -14.92
C SER A 44 3.85 -9.90 -16.39
N ILE A 45 4.96 -9.25 -16.80
CA ILE A 45 5.52 -9.40 -18.15
C ILE A 45 5.99 -10.83 -18.40
N MET A 46 6.48 -11.52 -17.36
CA MET A 46 6.93 -12.92 -17.45
C MET A 46 5.78 -13.94 -17.56
N GLY A 47 4.52 -13.51 -17.47
CA GLY A 47 3.35 -14.36 -17.68
C GLY A 47 2.77 -14.99 -16.41
N VAL A 48 3.00 -14.38 -15.25
CA VAL A 48 2.35 -14.78 -13.99
C VAL A 48 0.84 -14.56 -14.13
N SER A 49 0.04 -15.57 -13.76
CA SER A 49 -1.42 -15.49 -13.82
C SER A 49 -1.96 -14.38 -12.91
N GLN A 50 -2.88 -13.57 -13.45
CA GLN A 50 -3.56 -12.50 -12.72
C GLN A 50 -4.38 -13.04 -11.54
N ASP A 51 -4.99 -14.22 -11.68
CA ASP A 51 -5.81 -14.83 -10.63
C ASP A 51 -4.99 -15.11 -9.37
N VAL A 52 -3.78 -15.65 -9.56
CA VAL A 52 -2.81 -15.91 -8.48
C VAL A 52 -2.34 -14.59 -7.87
N GLY A 53 -2.11 -13.56 -8.68
CA GLY A 53 -1.74 -12.22 -8.22
C GLY A 53 -2.79 -11.59 -7.31
N VAL A 54 -4.08 -11.70 -7.66
CA VAL A 54 -5.19 -11.16 -6.85
C VAL A 54 -5.31 -11.89 -5.51
N VAL A 55 -5.17 -13.22 -5.50
CA VAL A 55 -5.19 -14.00 -4.25
C VAL A 55 -4.00 -13.64 -3.35
N ILE A 56 -2.80 -13.48 -3.91
CA ILE A 56 -1.62 -13.08 -3.12
C ILE A 56 -1.78 -11.66 -2.57
N ALA A 57 -2.26 -10.73 -3.38
CA ALA A 57 -2.46 -9.35 -2.95
C ALA A 57 -3.50 -9.25 -1.82
N SER A 58 -4.61 -9.98 -1.93
CA SER A 58 -5.65 -10.02 -0.88
C SER A 58 -5.13 -10.67 0.40
N LEU A 59 -4.45 -11.81 0.33
CA LEU A 59 -3.84 -12.45 1.50
C LEU A 59 -2.78 -11.55 2.15
N GLY A 60 -1.92 -10.94 1.34
CA GLY A 60 -0.90 -10.00 1.81
C GLY A 60 -1.50 -8.80 2.54
N LEU A 61 -2.59 -8.23 2.02
CA LEU A 61 -3.28 -7.10 2.65
C LEU A 61 -3.94 -7.50 3.97
N VAL A 62 -4.52 -8.71 4.05
CA VAL A 62 -5.08 -9.25 5.30
C VAL A 62 -3.99 -9.45 6.35
N ILE A 63 -2.88 -10.11 5.99
CA ILE A 63 -1.75 -10.34 6.90
C ILE A 63 -1.17 -9.03 7.40
N LEU A 64 -0.93 -8.08 6.49
CA LEU A 64 -0.40 -6.76 6.84
C LEU A 64 -1.37 -5.99 7.77
N GLY A 65 -2.67 -6.07 7.51
CA GLY A 65 -3.69 -5.50 8.39
C GLY A 65 -3.65 -6.09 9.81
N PHE A 66 -3.45 -7.41 9.93
CA PHE A 66 -3.29 -8.06 11.24
C PHE A 66 -2.00 -7.66 11.94
N GLU A 67 -0.89 -7.58 11.22
CA GLU A 67 0.42 -7.20 11.79
C GLU A 67 0.39 -5.77 12.33
N VAL A 68 -0.09 -4.81 11.53
CA VAL A 68 -0.27 -3.41 11.95
C VAL A 68 -1.26 -3.30 13.11
N GLY A 69 -2.39 -4.01 13.04
CA GLY A 69 -3.41 -4.00 14.09
C GLY A 69 -2.89 -4.56 15.42
N ALA A 70 -2.10 -5.63 15.39
CA ALA A 70 -1.48 -6.22 16.57
C ALA A 70 -0.43 -5.28 17.20
N GLU A 71 0.38 -4.60 16.38
CA GLU A 71 1.39 -3.66 16.86
C GLU A 71 0.78 -2.43 17.53
N ILE A 72 -0.26 -1.84 16.91
CA ILE A 72 -0.97 -0.68 17.47
C ILE A 72 -1.78 -1.08 18.72
N GLY A 73 -2.50 -2.21 18.66
CA GLY A 73 -3.37 -2.70 19.73
C GLY A 73 -2.62 -3.12 20.99
N GLY A 74 -1.37 -3.59 20.86
CA GLY A 74 -0.55 -4.03 21.99
C GLY A 74 0.10 -2.89 22.79
N LYS A 75 0.21 -1.67 22.23
CA LYS A 75 1.00 -0.56 22.80
C LYS A 75 0.23 0.77 22.96
N GLY A 76 -0.97 0.89 22.41
CA GLY A 76 -1.69 2.17 22.33
C GLY A 76 -2.31 2.63 23.66
N SER A 77 -1.86 3.79 24.18
CA SER A 77 -2.59 4.49 25.25
C SER A 77 -3.87 5.14 24.71
N MET A 78 -4.91 5.23 25.54
CA MET A 78 -6.20 5.82 25.16
C MET A 78 -6.09 7.29 24.68
N GLY A 79 -5.04 8.01 25.09
CA GLY A 79 -4.72 9.35 24.59
C GLY A 79 -4.19 9.35 23.15
N ALA A 80 -3.34 8.37 22.79
CA ALA A 80 -2.82 8.23 21.42
C ALA A 80 -3.94 7.88 20.43
N ILE A 81 -4.91 7.07 20.85
CA ILE A 81 -6.08 6.73 20.02
C ILE A 81 -6.94 7.98 19.74
N LYS A 82 -7.19 8.81 20.76
CA LYS A 82 -7.95 10.06 20.58
C LYS A 82 -7.21 11.04 19.66
N GLN A 83 -5.90 11.17 19.81
CA GLN A 83 -5.08 11.99 18.92
C GLN A 83 -5.12 11.45 17.49
N ALA A 84 -4.92 10.15 17.29
CA ALA A 84 -4.97 9.51 15.97
C ALA A 84 -6.32 9.74 15.29
N LEU A 85 -7.43 9.57 16.01
CA LEU A 85 -8.78 9.84 15.51
C LEU A 85 -8.97 11.30 15.07
N ALA A 86 -8.48 12.25 15.87
CA ALA A 86 -8.57 13.67 15.55
C ALA A 86 -7.74 14.03 14.31
N VAL A 87 -6.53 13.47 14.18
CA VAL A 87 -5.75 13.69 12.96
C VAL A 87 -6.44 13.02 11.78
N GLU A 88 -7.09 11.85 11.95
CA GLU A 88 -7.78 11.11 10.87
C GLU A 88 -8.96 11.87 10.29
N SER A 89 -9.81 12.43 11.15
CA SER A 89 -10.94 13.23 10.69
C SER A 89 -10.50 14.48 9.94
N ILE A 90 -9.46 15.18 10.42
CA ILE A 90 -8.91 16.37 9.77
C ILE A 90 -8.25 16.01 8.43
N SER A 91 -7.43 14.96 8.39
CA SER A 91 -6.79 14.53 7.14
C SER A 91 -7.81 14.08 6.11
N MET A 92 -8.85 13.35 6.52
CA MET A 92 -9.95 12.92 5.64
C MET A 92 -10.63 14.11 4.97
N PHE A 93 -10.91 15.17 5.73
CA PHE A 93 -11.50 16.39 5.19
C PHE A 93 -10.59 17.10 4.18
N LEU A 94 -9.29 17.26 4.51
CA LEU A 94 -8.32 17.90 3.61
C LEU A 94 -8.12 17.11 2.31
N ILE A 95 -8.03 15.78 2.40
CA ILE A 95 -7.88 14.90 1.25
C ILE A 95 -9.13 14.97 0.35
N TYR A 96 -10.33 15.05 0.94
CA TYR A 96 -11.56 15.22 0.16
C TYR A 96 -11.56 16.52 -0.64
N LEU A 97 -11.13 17.64 -0.03
CA LEU A 97 -11.01 18.93 -0.73
C LEU A 97 -9.97 18.88 -1.87
N LEU A 98 -8.79 18.32 -1.60
CA LEU A 98 -7.72 18.21 -2.58
C LEU A 98 -8.11 17.31 -3.77
N THR A 99 -8.69 16.15 -3.49
CA THR A 99 -9.18 15.26 -4.55
C THR A 99 -10.36 15.89 -5.31
N GLY A 100 -11.16 16.74 -4.66
CA GLY A 100 -12.20 17.54 -5.32
C GLY A 100 -11.62 18.54 -6.31
N LEU A 101 -10.53 19.23 -5.95
CA LEU A 101 -9.84 20.17 -6.84
C LEU A 101 -9.23 19.45 -8.06
N ILE A 102 -8.59 18.30 -7.83
CA ILE A 102 -8.07 17.44 -8.90
C ILE A 102 -9.20 16.94 -9.81
N SER A 103 -10.32 16.50 -9.21
CA SER A 103 -11.47 15.99 -9.95
C SER A 103 -12.11 17.08 -10.81
N ALA A 104 -12.21 18.32 -10.30
CA ALA A 104 -12.70 19.45 -11.06
C ALA A 104 -11.78 19.79 -12.25
N PHE A 105 -10.46 19.74 -12.05
CA PHE A 105 -9.48 19.98 -13.12
C PHE A 105 -9.54 18.90 -14.21
N LEU A 106 -9.73 17.64 -13.83
CA LEU A 106 -9.80 16.49 -14.74
C LEU A 106 -11.20 16.27 -15.34
N GLY A 107 -12.21 17.00 -14.89
CA GLY A 107 -13.61 16.84 -15.35
C GLY A 107 -14.25 15.51 -14.93
N LEU A 108 -13.83 14.95 -13.79
CA LEU A 108 -14.32 13.64 -13.33
C LEU A 108 -15.78 13.69 -12.87
N SER A 109 -16.48 12.59 -13.07
CA SER A 109 -17.81 12.35 -12.53
C SER A 109 -17.77 12.19 -10.99
N ARG A 110 -18.94 12.32 -10.34
CA ARG A 110 -19.02 12.16 -8.87
C ARG A 110 -18.55 10.79 -8.38
N LEU A 111 -18.79 9.73 -9.16
CA LEU A 111 -18.34 8.39 -8.82
C LEU A 111 -16.82 8.28 -8.90
N GLU A 112 -16.21 8.83 -9.95
CA GLU A 112 -14.75 8.84 -10.12
C GLU A 112 -14.06 9.68 -9.05
N HIS A 113 -14.63 10.84 -8.66
CA HIS A 113 -14.13 11.62 -7.54
C HIS A 113 -14.19 10.81 -6.23
N LEU A 114 -15.30 10.10 -5.97
CA LEU A 114 -15.44 9.28 -4.78
C LEU A 114 -14.42 8.13 -4.76
N VAL A 115 -14.17 7.48 -5.89
CA VAL A 115 -13.13 6.45 -6.04
C VAL A 115 -11.73 7.04 -5.81
N LEU A 116 -11.42 8.19 -6.42
CA LEU A 116 -10.15 8.88 -6.23
C LEU A 116 -9.92 9.27 -4.76
N PHE A 117 -10.97 9.77 -4.09
CA PHE A 117 -10.95 10.08 -2.67
C PHE A 117 -10.67 8.84 -1.81
N LEU A 118 -11.35 7.72 -2.07
CA LEU A 118 -11.13 6.46 -1.36
C LEU A 118 -9.72 5.90 -1.56
N ILE A 119 -9.14 6.04 -2.76
CA ILE A 119 -7.74 5.65 -3.00
C ILE A 119 -6.79 6.57 -2.22
N ALA A 120 -7.00 7.88 -2.31
CA ALA A 120 -6.13 8.87 -1.70
C ALA A 120 -6.12 8.81 -0.17
N ILE A 121 -7.27 8.59 0.46
CA ILE A 121 -7.35 8.50 1.93
C ILE A 121 -6.61 7.26 2.45
N ASN A 122 -6.75 6.11 1.78
CA ASN A 122 -6.04 4.89 2.15
C ASN A 122 -4.52 5.03 1.94
N ALA A 123 -4.08 5.71 0.89
CA ALA A 123 -2.66 5.99 0.65
C ALA A 123 -2.07 6.96 1.69
N ALA A 124 -2.84 7.96 2.12
CA ALA A 124 -2.39 8.95 3.10
C ALA A 124 -2.30 8.39 4.52
N GLY A 125 -3.14 7.41 4.89
CA GLY A 125 -3.04 6.71 6.17
C GLY A 125 -1.69 6.02 6.37
N LEU A 126 -1.09 5.50 5.30
CA LEU A 126 0.20 4.81 5.33
C LEU A 126 1.38 5.75 5.64
N PHE A 127 1.36 6.99 5.12
CA PHE A 127 2.39 8.02 5.40
C PHE A 127 2.30 8.62 6.81
N LYS A 128 1.16 8.43 7.46
CA LYS A 128 0.83 9.07 8.73
C LYS A 128 1.43 8.36 9.94
N GLN A 129 1.70 7.06 9.80
CA GLN A 129 2.41 6.26 10.79
C GLN A 129 3.85 6.76 10.99
N ASP A 130 4.56 7.07 9.90
CA ASP A 130 5.92 7.63 9.95
C ASP A 130 5.99 8.98 10.69
N LEU A 131 4.94 9.80 10.63
CA LEU A 131 4.86 11.09 11.32
C LEU A 131 4.56 10.95 12.83
N LEU A 132 3.90 9.88 13.25
CA LEU A 132 3.57 9.63 14.66
C LEU A 132 4.76 9.00 15.41
N ASP A 133 5.58 8.21 14.73
CA ASP A 133 6.78 7.59 15.30
C ASP A 133 7.97 8.55 15.42
N ASN A 134 7.98 9.64 14.65
CA ASN A 134 9.02 10.67 14.69
C ASN A 134 8.70 11.83 15.65
N LYS A 135 8.27 11.52 16.88
CA LYS A 135 8.25 12.53 17.94
C LYS A 135 9.68 12.74 18.46
N PRO A 136 10.26 13.95 18.36
CA PRO A 136 11.45 14.26 19.13
C PRO A 136 11.11 14.16 20.62
N CYS A 137 11.91 13.38 21.35
CA CYS A 137 11.94 13.43 22.81
C CYS A 137 12.35 14.83 23.29
#